data_AF-A0A811R346-F1
#
_entry.id   AF-A0A811R346-F1
#
_cell.length_a   1.000
_cell.length_b   1.000
_cell.length_c   1.000
_cell.angle_alpha   90.00
_cell.angle_beta   90.00
_cell.angle_gamma   90.00
#
_symmetry.space_group_name_H-M   'P 1'
#
loop_
_entity.id
_entity.type
_entity.pdbx_description
1 polymer ?
#
loop_
_entity_poly.entity_id
_entity_poly.type
_entity_poly.pdbx_seq_one_letter_code
_entity_poly.pdbx_strand_id
1 'polypeptide(L)'
;MGASAVLRAVAQRLTPGSLEAHGEMQFDLVIHIDCSKWESRRALQRAIAEQLDLPARVMELLDWQDEESHEAQCNITQSPPIIFSFKEDDLHGVKQDSRVEIPRVLEAMYDHIHKVNHRFLIIFQNGSSEEINLSIFGFPLSGYSRNKVLWTFQGRFRLFPRLKVDGAMTITKATDVFLSASQHEKDKQELRSYLVHQEAVESAPRNQPSQVAEYFLYMWNLCCMSYHFRVDYDFNTHCCNFWICDGILQHQVRQQRFMQRDTTLKNPCRGIQRCNF
;
A
#
# COMPACT_ATOMS: atom_id res chain seq x y z
N MET A 1 -3.35 -4.18 7.70
CA MET A 1 -2.02 -3.56 7.77
C MET A 1 -0.94 -4.63 7.67
N GLY A 2 0.23 -4.27 7.14
CA GLY A 2 1.39 -5.19 7.08
C GLY A 2 1.42 -6.08 5.85
N ALA A 3 0.50 -5.90 4.91
CA ALA A 3 0.40 -6.78 3.74
C ALA A 3 1.59 -6.59 2.79
N SER A 4 2.09 -5.37 2.65
CA SER A 4 3.28 -5.08 1.83
C SER A 4 4.54 -5.66 2.49
N ALA A 5 4.67 -5.55 3.82
CA ALA A 5 5.74 -6.19 4.57
C ALA A 5 5.73 -7.73 4.41
N VAL A 6 4.54 -8.35 4.44
CA VAL A 6 4.39 -9.79 4.16
C VAL A 6 4.77 -10.12 2.72
N LEU A 7 4.28 -9.37 1.73
CA LEU A 7 4.66 -9.57 0.32
C LEU A 7 6.17 -9.48 0.12
N ARG A 8 6.84 -8.51 0.76
CA ARG A 8 8.30 -8.34 0.68
C ARG A 8 9.01 -9.55 1.30
N ALA A 9 8.56 -10.01 2.46
CA ALA A 9 9.13 -11.18 3.12
C ALA A 9 8.91 -12.47 2.29
N VAL A 10 7.80 -12.56 1.55
CA VAL A 10 7.55 -13.65 0.60
C VAL A 10 8.45 -13.51 -0.63
N ALA A 11 8.57 -12.32 -1.20
CA ALA A 11 9.47 -12.03 -2.33
C ALA A 11 10.91 -12.45 -2.02
N GLN A 12 11.43 -12.07 -0.86
CA GLN A 12 12.78 -12.43 -0.41
C GLN A 12 12.99 -13.94 -0.30
N ARG A 13 11.97 -14.68 0.12
CA ARG A 13 12.04 -16.15 0.23
C ARG A 13 11.94 -16.86 -1.12
N LEU A 14 11.14 -16.31 -2.03
CA LEU A 14 10.89 -16.89 -3.36
C LEU A 14 11.90 -16.45 -4.42
N THR A 15 12.81 -15.53 -4.08
CA THR A 15 13.89 -15.11 -4.98
C THR A 15 14.87 -16.29 -5.20
N PRO A 16 15.24 -16.62 -6.45
CA PRO A 16 16.16 -17.72 -6.75
C PRO A 16 17.49 -17.56 -6.02
N GLY A 17 17.91 -18.58 -5.25
CA GLY A 17 19.14 -18.57 -4.45
C GLY A 17 18.94 -18.51 -2.92
N SER A 18 17.69 -18.34 -2.44
CA SER A 18 17.37 -18.50 -1.02
C SER A 18 17.35 -19.99 -0.61
N LEU A 19 17.97 -20.31 0.53
CA LEU A 19 18.09 -21.68 1.08
C LEU A 19 16.74 -22.40 1.33
N GLU A 20 15.62 -21.68 1.32
CA GLU A 20 14.27 -22.20 1.60
C GLU A 20 13.46 -22.56 0.33
N ALA A 21 14.06 -22.50 -0.86
CA ALA A 21 13.39 -22.84 -2.12
C ALA A 21 13.12 -24.36 -2.23
N HIS A 22 12.12 -24.84 -1.48
CA HIS A 22 11.67 -26.23 -1.53
C HIS A 22 10.95 -26.51 -2.86
N GLY A 23 11.65 -27.24 -3.74
CA GLY A 23 11.16 -28.32 -4.63
C GLY A 23 10.00 -28.15 -5.61
N GLU A 24 8.96 -27.34 -5.34
CA GLU A 24 7.70 -27.34 -6.11
C GLU A 24 7.21 -25.95 -6.55
N MET A 25 7.69 -24.87 -5.91
CA MET A 25 7.39 -23.47 -6.25
C MET A 25 8.61 -22.75 -6.84
N GLN A 26 9.22 -23.33 -7.87
CA GLN A 26 10.20 -22.59 -8.68
C GLN A 26 9.44 -21.75 -9.71
N PHE A 27 9.66 -20.44 -9.65
CA PHE A 27 9.24 -19.47 -10.66
C PHE A 27 10.50 -19.02 -11.42
N ASP A 28 10.42 -19.02 -12.73
CA ASP A 28 11.54 -18.62 -13.60
C ASP A 28 11.74 -17.09 -13.57
N LEU A 29 10.64 -16.35 -13.36
CA LEU A 29 10.63 -14.89 -13.30
C LEU A 29 9.75 -14.40 -12.14
N VAL A 30 10.32 -13.56 -11.27
CA VAL A 30 9.57 -12.87 -10.20
C VAL A 30 9.50 -11.39 -10.55
N ILE A 31 8.29 -10.89 -10.81
CA ILE A 31 8.03 -9.51 -11.21
C ILE A 31 7.48 -8.77 -10.00
N HIS A 32 8.17 -7.72 -9.55
CA HIS A 32 7.70 -6.88 -8.45
C HIS A 32 7.14 -5.58 -8.99
N ILE A 33 5.87 -5.31 -8.70
CA ILE A 33 5.17 -4.10 -9.15
C ILE A 33 4.73 -3.34 -7.90
N ASP A 34 5.38 -2.21 -7.62
CA ASP A 34 4.96 -1.29 -6.56
C ASP A 34 4.01 -0.22 -7.12
N CYS A 35 2.72 -0.40 -6.89
CA CYS A 35 1.71 0.65 -7.09
C CYS A 35 1.01 0.97 -5.76
N SER A 36 1.76 0.98 -4.66
CA SER A 36 1.25 1.28 -3.33
C SER A 36 0.64 2.68 -3.23
N LYS A 37 1.17 3.63 -4.01
CA LYS A 37 0.52 4.90 -4.36
C LYS A 37 -0.13 4.74 -5.73
N TRP A 38 -1.39 4.31 -5.74
CA TRP A 38 -2.13 4.17 -6.99
C TRP A 38 -2.30 5.54 -7.67
N GLU A 39 -1.82 5.67 -8.91
CA GLU A 39 -2.01 6.86 -9.73
C GLU A 39 -3.04 6.59 -10.82
N SER A 40 -2.72 5.71 -11.78
CA SER A 40 -3.63 5.34 -12.87
C SER A 40 -3.25 4.01 -13.53
N ARG A 41 -4.10 3.53 -14.42
CA ARG A 41 -3.81 2.32 -15.22
C ARG A 41 -2.61 2.52 -16.13
N ARG A 42 -2.40 3.74 -16.63
CA ARG A 42 -1.21 4.08 -17.42
C ARG A 42 0.08 4.03 -16.60
N ALA A 43 0.05 4.52 -15.36
CA ALA A 43 1.19 4.40 -14.44
C ALA A 43 1.51 2.92 -14.14
N LEU A 44 0.49 2.09 -13.94
CA LEU A 44 0.66 0.63 -13.80
C LEU A 44 1.28 0.02 -15.08
N GLN A 45 0.79 0.40 -16.26
CA GLN A 45 1.33 -0.08 -17.53
C GLN A 45 2.83 0.24 -17.66
N ARG A 46 3.23 1.49 -17.37
CA ARG A 46 4.64 1.89 -17.37
C ARG A 46 5.45 1.08 -16.37
N ALA A 47 4.98 0.95 -15.13
CA ALA A 47 5.67 0.17 -14.11
C ALA A 47 5.91 -1.29 -14.55
N ILE A 48 4.93 -1.91 -15.21
CA ILE A 48 5.10 -3.27 -15.76
C ILE A 48 6.11 -3.27 -16.93
N ALA A 49 6.03 -2.30 -17.83
CA ALA A 49 6.94 -2.19 -18.97
C ALA A 49 8.41 -2.04 -18.53
N GLU A 50 8.65 -1.26 -17.48
CA GLU A 50 9.97 -1.10 -16.86
C GLU A 50 10.47 -2.41 -16.22
N GLN A 51 9.58 -3.13 -15.52
CA GLN A 51 9.94 -4.41 -14.89
C GLN A 51 10.21 -5.53 -15.90
N LEU A 52 9.59 -5.46 -17.08
CA LEU A 52 9.81 -6.40 -18.18
C LEU A 52 11.00 -6.02 -19.07
N ASP A 53 11.68 -4.89 -18.79
CA ASP A 53 12.78 -4.36 -19.61
C ASP A 53 12.41 -4.27 -21.10
N LEU A 54 11.24 -3.68 -21.38
CA LEU A 54 10.75 -3.58 -22.76
C LEU A 54 11.66 -2.69 -23.62
N PRO A 55 11.74 -2.95 -24.94
CA PRO A 55 12.60 -2.18 -25.83
C PRO A 55 12.35 -0.67 -25.75
N ALA A 56 13.43 0.13 -25.89
CA ALA A 56 13.36 1.60 -25.83
C ALA A 56 12.25 2.20 -26.72
N ARG A 57 12.02 1.63 -27.91
CA ARG A 57 10.93 2.04 -28.81
C ARG A 57 9.54 1.98 -28.16
N VAL A 58 9.30 1.02 -27.27
CA VAL A 58 8.02 0.88 -26.55
C VAL A 58 7.94 1.89 -25.40
N MET A 59 9.06 2.13 -24.72
CA MET A 59 9.14 3.16 -23.67
C MET A 59 8.92 4.56 -24.24
N GLU A 60 9.51 4.85 -25.41
CA GLU A 60 9.28 6.10 -26.14
C GLU A 60 7.79 6.32 -26.46
N LEU A 61 7.03 5.26 -26.78
CA LEU A 61 5.58 5.38 -27.01
C LEU A 61 4.83 5.81 -25.75
N LEU A 62 5.27 5.37 -24.57
CA LEU A 62 4.70 5.82 -23.30
C LEU A 62 5.04 7.28 -23.02
N ASP A 63 6.28 7.68 -23.29
CA ASP A 63 6.78 9.03 -23.01
C ASP A 63 6.14 10.06 -23.95
N TRP A 64 6.08 9.77 -25.25
CA TRP A 64 5.38 10.62 -26.23
C TRP A 64 3.92 10.87 -25.83
N GLN A 65 3.20 9.83 -25.41
CA GLN A 65 1.80 9.93 -25.03
C GLN A 65 1.58 10.68 -23.71
N ASP A 66 2.56 10.67 -22.81
CA ASP A 66 2.51 11.45 -21.58
C ASP A 66 2.91 12.92 -21.79
N GLU A 67 3.89 13.20 -22.66
CA GLU A 67 4.28 14.57 -23.04
C GLU A 67 3.15 15.28 -23.79
N GLU A 68 2.50 14.62 -24.75
CA GLU A 68 1.36 15.17 -25.49
C GLU A 68 0.16 15.47 -24.56
N SER A 69 0.00 14.69 -23.50
CA SER A 69 -1.01 14.91 -22.46
C SER A 69 -0.68 16.11 -21.55
N HIS A 70 0.61 16.39 -21.32
CA HIS A 70 1.07 17.54 -20.52
C HIS A 70 1.02 18.85 -21.32
N GLU A 71 1.39 18.83 -22.60
CA GLU A 71 1.33 20.01 -23.48
C GLU A 71 -0.12 20.40 -23.82
N ALA A 72 -1.02 19.43 -23.98
CA ALA A 72 -2.46 19.69 -24.15
C ALA A 72 -3.11 20.36 -22.93
N GLN A 73 -2.53 20.22 -21.74
CA GLN A 73 -2.99 20.91 -20.53
C GLN A 73 -2.54 22.39 -20.51
N CYS A 74 -1.47 22.74 -21.25
CA CYS A 74 -0.90 24.10 -21.27
C CYS A 74 -1.33 24.94 -22.48
N ASN A 75 -1.76 24.32 -23.59
CA ASN A 75 -2.07 25.04 -24.82
C ASN A 75 -3.58 25.05 -25.14
N ILE A 76 -4.32 25.95 -24.51
CA ILE A 76 -5.56 26.50 -25.11
C ILE A 76 -5.17 27.75 -25.91
N THR A 77 -4.34 27.63 -26.95
CA THR A 77 -4.41 28.47 -28.16
C THR A 77 -3.38 28.02 -29.21
N GLN A 78 -3.89 27.80 -30.43
CA GLN A 78 -3.20 27.74 -31.72
C GLN A 78 -2.66 26.38 -32.21
N SER A 79 -3.15 25.98 -33.40
CA SER A 79 -2.62 24.91 -34.28
C SER A 79 -2.04 25.55 -35.57
N PRO A 80 -1.42 24.81 -36.50
CA PRO A 80 -0.24 23.91 -36.40
C PRO A 80 0.83 24.24 -37.51
N PRO A 81 1.90 23.41 -37.70
CA PRO A 81 1.89 22.56 -38.90
C PRO A 81 2.47 21.12 -38.76
N ILE A 82 1.78 20.21 -39.46
CA ILE A 82 2.07 18.88 -40.07
C ILE A 82 3.47 18.25 -39.89
N ILE A 83 3.55 16.99 -39.38
CA ILE A 83 4.20 15.80 -40.00
C ILE A 83 3.99 14.53 -39.14
N PHE A 84 3.69 13.40 -39.81
CA PHE A 84 3.42 12.01 -39.36
C PHE A 84 2.13 11.74 -38.57
N SER A 85 1.07 11.48 -39.34
CA SER A 85 -0.19 10.89 -38.87
C SER A 85 -0.01 9.47 -38.36
N PHE A 86 0.07 9.30 -37.04
CA PHE A 86 -0.44 8.11 -36.35
C PHE A 86 -1.79 8.49 -35.75
N LYS A 87 -2.87 8.29 -36.51
CA LYS A 87 -4.21 8.33 -35.94
C LYS A 87 -4.40 7.08 -35.08
N GLU A 88 -4.68 7.28 -33.80
CA GLU A 88 -5.81 6.68 -33.09
C GLU A 88 -5.99 7.36 -31.72
N ASP A 89 -7.16 8.00 -31.59
CA ASP A 89 -7.96 8.26 -30.38
C ASP A 89 -7.58 9.36 -29.37
N ASP A 90 -8.16 10.55 -29.61
CA ASP A 90 -8.85 11.45 -28.67
C ASP A 90 -8.57 11.30 -27.15
N LEU A 91 -7.43 11.79 -26.66
CA LEU A 91 -7.22 11.98 -25.21
C LEU A 91 -6.43 13.26 -24.88
N HIS A 92 -6.81 14.40 -25.45
CA HIS A 92 -6.31 15.69 -24.96
C HIS A 92 -7.04 16.07 -23.65
N GLY A 93 -6.31 16.10 -22.53
CA GLY A 93 -6.77 16.70 -21.26
C GLY A 93 -7.33 15.74 -20.20
N VAL A 94 -7.06 14.43 -20.29
CA VAL A 94 -7.48 13.50 -19.23
C VAL A 94 -6.58 13.64 -18.01
N LYS A 95 -7.21 13.88 -16.85
CA LYS A 95 -6.55 13.91 -15.55
C LYS A 95 -5.69 12.67 -15.36
N GLN A 96 -4.52 12.84 -14.74
CA GLN A 96 -3.52 11.77 -14.58
C GLN A 96 -4.10 10.49 -13.95
N ASP A 97 -5.07 10.63 -13.06
CA ASP A 97 -5.79 9.54 -12.37
C ASP A 97 -6.74 8.73 -13.27
N SER A 98 -7.16 9.31 -14.39
CA SER A 98 -8.17 8.78 -15.30
C SER A 98 -7.54 8.24 -16.59
N ARG A 99 -6.21 8.29 -16.72
CA ARG A 99 -5.49 7.82 -17.90
C ARG A 99 -5.56 6.29 -18.03
N VAL A 100 -5.97 5.84 -19.20
CA VAL A 100 -6.14 4.42 -19.56
C VAL A 100 -4.88 3.84 -20.22
N GLU A 101 -4.81 2.53 -20.28
CA GLU A 101 -3.76 1.76 -20.94
C GLU A 101 -3.67 2.04 -22.46
N ILE A 102 -2.44 2.00 -23.00
CA ILE A 102 -2.15 2.21 -24.43
C ILE A 102 -2.13 0.85 -25.15
N PRO A 103 -3.04 0.58 -26.10
CA PRO A 103 -3.19 -0.74 -26.72
C PRO A 103 -1.91 -1.28 -27.36
N ARG A 104 -1.15 -0.45 -28.08
CA ARG A 104 0.11 -0.86 -28.74
C ARG A 104 1.18 -1.32 -27.75
N VAL A 105 1.23 -0.70 -26.58
CA VAL A 105 2.16 -1.09 -25.53
C VAL A 105 1.71 -2.41 -24.89
N LEU A 106 0.39 -2.62 -24.72
CA LEU A 106 -0.14 -3.92 -24.25
C LEU A 106 0.20 -5.06 -25.22
N GLU A 107 0.12 -4.83 -26.52
CA GLU A 107 0.51 -5.82 -27.53
C GLU A 107 1.99 -6.17 -27.42
N ALA A 108 2.87 -5.16 -27.30
CA ALA A 108 4.29 -5.40 -27.09
C ALA A 108 4.60 -6.16 -25.79
N MET A 109 3.88 -5.86 -24.70
CA MET A 109 3.97 -6.58 -23.43
C MET A 109 3.54 -8.03 -23.59
N TYR A 110 2.38 -8.27 -24.21
CA TYR A 110 1.85 -9.61 -24.45
C TYR A 110 2.84 -10.46 -25.25
N ASP A 111 3.37 -9.90 -26.35
CA ASP A 111 4.38 -10.54 -27.18
C ASP A 111 5.65 -10.89 -26.41
N HIS A 112 6.13 -9.97 -25.58
CA HIS A 112 7.33 -10.19 -24.77
C HIS A 112 7.10 -11.33 -23.77
N ILE A 113 6.02 -11.28 -23.01
CA ILE A 113 5.66 -12.30 -22.00
C ILE A 113 5.52 -13.68 -22.65
N HIS A 114 4.86 -13.76 -23.82
CA HIS A 114 4.65 -15.04 -24.52
C HIS A 114 5.94 -15.60 -25.11
N LYS A 115 6.84 -14.75 -25.62
CA LYS A 115 8.15 -15.18 -26.16
C LYS A 115 9.04 -15.81 -25.10
N VAL A 116 9.02 -15.24 -23.90
CA VAL A 116 9.88 -15.66 -22.80
C VAL A 116 9.43 -17.02 -22.21
N ASN A 117 8.15 -17.39 -22.36
CA ASN A 117 7.56 -18.68 -21.95
C ASN A 117 8.03 -19.17 -20.57
N HIS A 118 8.12 -18.25 -19.62
CA HIS A 118 8.56 -18.48 -18.26
C HIS A 118 7.37 -18.61 -17.32
N ARG A 119 7.53 -19.43 -16.28
CA ARG A 119 6.59 -19.48 -15.16
C ARG A 119 6.83 -18.26 -14.29
N PHE A 120 5.88 -17.33 -14.26
CA PHE A 120 6.01 -16.07 -13.53
C PHE A 120 5.25 -16.03 -12.21
N LEU A 121 5.84 -15.34 -11.24
CA LEU A 121 5.18 -14.86 -10.03
C LEU A 121 5.13 -13.33 -10.07
N ILE A 122 3.93 -12.77 -10.02
CA ILE A 122 3.75 -11.32 -9.89
C ILE A 122 3.50 -10.99 -8.44
N ILE A 123 4.31 -10.11 -7.88
CA ILE A 123 4.12 -9.54 -6.54
C ILE A 123 3.66 -8.10 -6.74
N PHE A 124 2.35 -7.88 -6.61
CA PHE A 124 1.72 -6.62 -6.95
C PHE A 124 1.20 -5.89 -5.71
N GLN A 125 1.87 -4.80 -5.34
CA GLN A 125 1.43 -3.94 -4.25
C GLN A 125 0.37 -2.97 -4.77
N ASN A 126 -0.89 -3.41 -4.78
CA ASN A 126 -2.00 -2.56 -5.22
C ASN A 126 -2.44 -1.61 -4.10
N GLY A 127 -2.25 -0.31 -4.33
CA GLY A 127 -2.68 0.80 -3.49
C GLY A 127 -4.19 1.08 -3.58
N SER A 128 -4.86 0.61 -4.63
CA SER A 128 -6.28 0.84 -4.85
C SER A 128 -7.16 -0.09 -3.99
N SER A 129 -8.45 0.21 -3.92
CA SER A 129 -9.45 -0.67 -3.30
C SER A 129 -10.15 -1.61 -4.28
N GLU A 130 -9.73 -1.62 -5.54
CA GLU A 130 -10.39 -2.34 -6.63
C GLU A 130 -9.55 -3.53 -7.10
N GLU A 131 -10.21 -4.58 -7.57
CA GLU A 131 -9.56 -5.69 -8.26
C GLU A 131 -9.11 -5.22 -9.65
N ILE A 132 -7.83 -5.37 -9.96
CA ILE A 132 -7.26 -4.99 -11.25
C ILE A 132 -7.03 -6.25 -12.07
N ASN A 133 -7.65 -6.33 -13.23
CA ASN A 133 -7.47 -7.48 -14.11
C ASN A 133 -6.11 -7.42 -14.81
N LEU A 134 -5.11 -8.12 -14.25
CA LEU A 134 -3.77 -8.18 -14.81
C LEU A 134 -3.68 -8.89 -16.16
N SER A 135 -4.71 -9.64 -16.58
CA SER A 135 -4.73 -10.26 -17.91
C SER A 135 -4.77 -9.24 -19.05
N ILE A 136 -5.30 -8.03 -18.79
CA ILE A 136 -5.31 -6.92 -19.76
C ILE A 136 -3.88 -6.50 -20.11
N PHE A 137 -2.94 -6.62 -19.17
CA PHE A 137 -1.51 -6.31 -19.36
C PHE A 137 -0.71 -7.45 -19.98
N GLY A 138 -1.40 -8.46 -20.50
CA GLY A 138 -0.78 -9.57 -21.23
C GLY A 138 -0.32 -10.74 -20.36
N PHE A 139 -0.66 -10.75 -19.07
CA PHE A 139 -0.33 -11.87 -18.18
C PHE A 139 -1.38 -13.00 -18.27
N PRO A 140 -1.02 -14.19 -18.78
CA PRO A 140 -1.92 -15.35 -18.76
C PRO A 140 -2.08 -15.89 -17.34
N LEU A 141 -3.18 -15.51 -16.68
CA LEU A 141 -3.50 -15.88 -15.30
C LEU A 141 -4.69 -16.84 -15.17
N SER A 142 -5.41 -17.10 -16.26
CA SER A 142 -6.61 -17.95 -16.26
C SER A 142 -6.33 -19.37 -16.80
N GLY A 143 -7.23 -20.30 -16.50
CA GLY A 143 -7.20 -21.67 -17.02
C GLY A 143 -6.09 -22.53 -16.43
N TYR A 144 -5.29 -23.18 -17.28
CA TYR A 144 -4.20 -24.09 -16.90
C TYR A 144 -2.86 -23.39 -16.66
N SER A 145 -2.88 -22.07 -16.46
CA SER A 145 -1.67 -21.29 -16.23
C SER A 145 -0.95 -21.72 -14.95
N ARG A 146 0.37 -21.94 -15.04
CA ARG A 146 1.24 -22.21 -13.88
C ARG A 146 1.68 -20.93 -13.17
N ASN A 147 1.27 -19.78 -13.72
CA ASN A 147 1.64 -18.47 -13.24
C ASN A 147 0.78 -18.06 -12.05
N LYS A 148 1.36 -17.26 -11.15
CA LYS A 148 0.69 -16.84 -9.92
C LYS A 148 0.83 -15.35 -9.71
N VAL A 149 -0.17 -14.77 -9.06
CA VAL A 149 -0.16 -13.39 -8.59
C VAL A 149 -0.39 -13.39 -7.10
N LEU A 150 0.45 -12.65 -6.40
CA LEU A 150 0.26 -12.31 -5.01
C LEU A 150 0.16 -10.79 -4.91
N TRP A 151 -0.96 -10.30 -4.38
CA TRP A 151 -1.24 -8.87 -4.33
C TRP A 151 -1.91 -8.41 -3.05
N THR A 152 -1.79 -7.10 -2.77
CA THR A 152 -2.44 -6.44 -1.63
C THR A 152 -3.55 -5.51 -2.09
N PHE A 153 -4.49 -5.16 -1.20
CA PHE A 153 -5.44 -4.08 -1.42
C PHE A 153 -5.17 -2.92 -0.44
N GLN A 154 -5.44 -1.69 -0.88
CA GLN A 154 -5.40 -0.45 -0.07
C GLN A 154 -4.01 -0.07 0.49
N GLY A 155 -2.93 -0.46 -0.19
CA GLY A 155 -1.58 -0.02 0.14
C GLY A 155 -1.02 -0.50 1.49
N ARG A 156 0.04 0.18 1.96
CA ARG A 156 0.90 -0.27 3.08
C ARG A 156 0.20 -0.21 4.45
N PHE A 157 -0.41 0.95 4.77
CA PHE A 157 -1.12 1.18 6.03
C PHE A 157 -2.63 1.19 5.81
N ARG A 158 -3.18 0.02 5.49
CA ARG A 158 -4.62 -0.16 5.35
C ARG A 158 -5.37 0.31 6.61
N LEU A 159 -6.05 1.46 6.51
CA LEU A 159 -6.90 2.07 7.53
C LEU A 159 -8.37 2.26 7.07
N PHE A 160 -8.64 2.20 5.77
CA PHE A 160 -9.95 2.49 5.17
C PHE A 160 -10.95 1.32 5.28
N PRO A 161 -12.27 1.58 5.18
CA PRO A 161 -13.28 0.67 5.67
C PRO A 161 -13.22 -0.65 4.92
N ARG A 162 -13.23 -1.74 5.70
CA ARG A 162 -13.30 -3.12 5.20
C ARG A 162 -14.34 -3.27 4.09
N LEU A 163 -15.47 -2.58 4.19
CA LEU A 163 -16.59 -2.62 3.24
C LEU A 163 -16.20 -2.46 1.75
N LYS A 164 -15.26 -1.57 1.39
CA LYS A 164 -14.86 -1.42 -0.02
C LYS A 164 -14.10 -2.65 -0.54
N VAL A 165 -13.26 -3.24 0.30
CA VAL A 165 -12.50 -4.45 -0.03
C VAL A 165 -13.35 -5.70 0.14
N ASP A 166 -14.27 -5.73 1.10
CA ASP A 166 -15.24 -6.83 1.24
C ASP A 166 -16.14 -6.89 0.00
N GLY A 167 -16.51 -5.73 -0.55
CA GLY A 167 -17.13 -5.60 -1.87
C GLY A 167 -16.25 -6.17 -2.98
N ALA A 168 -14.97 -5.81 -3.02
CA ALA A 168 -14.03 -6.43 -3.95
C ALA A 168 -13.99 -7.97 -3.76
N MET A 169 -13.76 -8.47 -2.54
CA MET A 169 -13.69 -9.91 -2.20
C MET A 169 -14.96 -10.70 -2.52
N THR A 170 -16.13 -10.05 -2.52
CA THR A 170 -17.41 -10.70 -2.83
C THR A 170 -17.76 -10.64 -4.32
N ILE A 171 -17.25 -9.63 -5.03
CA ILE A 171 -17.46 -9.44 -6.48
C ILE A 171 -16.35 -10.13 -7.30
N THR A 172 -15.17 -10.33 -6.71
CA THR A 172 -13.98 -10.88 -7.36
C THR A 172 -14.25 -12.29 -7.90
N LYS A 173 -14.10 -12.45 -9.22
CA LYS A 173 -14.14 -13.74 -9.92
C LYS A 173 -12.76 -14.25 -10.33
N ALA A 174 -11.72 -13.42 -10.19
CA ALA A 174 -10.38 -13.72 -10.68
C ALA A 174 -9.35 -14.02 -9.58
N THR A 175 -9.65 -13.70 -8.31
CA THR A 175 -8.77 -14.01 -7.17
C THR A 175 -9.11 -15.37 -6.56
N ASP A 176 -8.15 -16.31 -6.57
CA ASP A 176 -8.35 -17.67 -6.06
C ASP A 176 -8.39 -17.75 -4.53
N VAL A 177 -7.50 -17.00 -3.84
CA VAL A 177 -7.29 -17.12 -2.39
C VAL A 177 -7.07 -15.75 -1.75
N PHE A 178 -7.74 -15.52 -0.63
CA PHE A 178 -7.56 -14.33 0.19
C PHE A 178 -6.83 -14.65 1.50
N LEU A 179 -5.71 -13.97 1.73
CA LEU A 179 -4.98 -14.04 2.99
C LEU A 179 -5.34 -12.83 3.85
N SER A 180 -5.83 -13.07 5.07
CA SER A 180 -6.08 -12.01 6.03
C SER A 180 -5.58 -12.39 7.42
N ALA A 181 -4.94 -11.45 8.10
CA ALA A 181 -4.59 -11.62 9.50
C ALA A 181 -5.86 -11.47 10.36
N SER A 182 -6.31 -12.56 10.99
CA SER A 182 -7.51 -12.59 11.83
C SER A 182 -7.26 -12.00 13.23
N GLN A 183 -8.32 -11.71 14.00
CA GLN A 183 -8.22 -11.07 15.33
C GLN A 183 -8.17 -12.01 16.55
N HIS A 184 -8.36 -13.33 16.38
CA HIS A 184 -8.64 -14.30 17.47
C HIS A 184 -7.51 -15.11 18.17
N GLU A 185 -6.22 -14.71 18.17
CA GLU A 185 -5.12 -15.51 18.79
C GLU A 185 -4.24 -14.65 19.69
N LYS A 186 -3.61 -15.28 20.68
CA LYS A 186 -2.99 -14.67 21.87
C LYS A 186 -1.73 -13.83 21.59
N ASP A 187 -1.05 -14.02 20.46
CA ASP A 187 0.26 -13.42 20.14
C ASP A 187 0.18 -12.18 19.20
N LYS A 188 -0.95 -11.48 19.25
CA LYS A 188 -1.33 -10.52 18.20
C LYS A 188 -0.77 -9.13 18.35
N GLN A 189 -0.47 -8.68 19.56
CA GLN A 189 0.02 -7.32 19.75
C GLN A 189 1.46 -7.19 19.25
N GLU A 190 2.30 -8.21 19.49
CA GLU A 190 3.68 -8.25 19.01
C GLU A 190 3.74 -8.37 17.48
N LEU A 191 3.01 -9.31 16.88
CA LEU A 191 2.98 -9.45 15.42
C LEU A 191 2.43 -8.19 14.71
N ARG A 192 1.39 -7.56 15.27
CA ARG A 192 0.84 -6.31 14.72
C ARG A 192 1.85 -5.17 14.79
N SER A 193 2.44 -4.96 15.97
CA SER A 193 3.45 -3.93 16.15
C SER A 193 4.65 -4.16 15.23
N TYR A 194 5.09 -5.42 15.10
CA TYR A 194 6.15 -5.80 14.18
C TYR A 194 5.80 -5.46 12.73
N LEU A 195 4.63 -5.90 12.24
CA LEU A 195 4.22 -5.65 10.87
C LEU A 195 4.06 -4.16 10.56
N VAL A 196 3.46 -3.38 11.46
CA VAL A 196 3.31 -1.93 11.28
C VAL A 196 4.67 -1.23 11.33
N HIS A 197 5.58 -1.69 12.19
CA HIS A 197 6.94 -1.17 12.24
C HIS A 197 7.70 -1.45 10.95
N GLN A 198 7.59 -2.66 10.38
CA GLN A 198 8.22 -3.01 9.10
C GLN A 198 7.70 -2.14 7.94
N GLU A 199 6.42 -1.80 7.94
CA GLU A 199 5.86 -0.86 6.95
C GLU A 199 6.37 0.57 7.19
N ALA A 200 6.51 0.99 8.45
CA ALA A 200 7.00 2.32 8.82
C ALA A 200 8.48 2.52 8.49
N VAL A 201 9.32 1.50 8.68
CA VAL A 201 10.75 1.55 8.31
C VAL A 201 10.94 1.86 6.82
N GLU A 202 10.05 1.38 5.97
CA GLU A 202 10.16 1.57 4.52
C GLU A 202 9.54 2.88 4.02
N SER A 203 8.54 3.41 4.73
CA SER A 203 7.73 4.54 4.25
C SER A 203 7.98 5.84 5.00
N ALA A 204 8.48 5.78 6.23
CA ALA A 204 8.75 6.95 7.04
C ALA A 204 10.05 7.65 6.60
N PRO A 205 10.17 8.97 6.88
CA PRO A 205 11.47 9.62 6.87
C PRO A 205 12.45 8.82 7.73
N ARG A 206 13.70 8.67 7.28
CA ARG A 206 14.73 7.81 7.89
C ARG A 206 14.91 7.97 9.40
N ASN A 207 14.48 9.09 9.96
CA ASN A 207 14.73 9.47 11.34
C ASN A 207 13.58 9.13 12.31
N GLN A 208 12.39 8.70 11.85
CA GLN A 208 11.21 8.53 12.75
C GLN A 208 10.26 7.34 12.42
N PRO A 209 10.75 6.14 12.05
CA PRO A 209 9.86 5.01 11.76
C PRO A 209 9.05 4.55 12.98
N SER A 210 9.61 4.64 14.20
CA SER A 210 8.90 4.25 15.43
C SER A 210 7.70 5.14 15.71
N GLN A 211 7.83 6.46 15.51
CA GLN A 211 6.75 7.40 15.74
C GLN A 211 5.62 7.24 14.72
N VAL A 212 5.98 6.96 13.46
CA VAL A 212 5.01 6.63 12.41
C VAL A 212 4.27 5.33 12.74
N ALA A 213 4.99 4.30 13.20
CA ALA A 213 4.39 3.04 13.60
C ALA A 213 3.42 3.21 14.79
N GLU A 214 3.82 3.96 15.82
CA GLU A 214 2.96 4.28 16.97
C GLU A 214 1.69 5.02 16.55
N TYR A 215 1.82 6.02 15.67
CA TYR A 215 0.67 6.74 15.12
C TYR A 215 -0.28 5.79 14.38
N PHE A 216 0.23 4.93 13.47
CA PHE A 216 -0.62 4.00 12.74
C PHE A 216 -1.27 2.93 13.62
N LEU A 217 -0.59 2.48 14.68
CA LEU A 217 -1.18 1.59 15.70
C LEU A 217 -2.30 2.29 16.48
N TYR A 218 -2.11 3.57 16.81
CA TYR A 218 -3.14 4.37 17.48
C TYR A 218 -4.36 4.62 16.59
N MET A 219 -4.13 5.05 15.34
CA MET A 219 -5.16 5.19 14.30
C MET A 219 -6.01 3.93 14.22
N TRP A 220 -5.35 2.78 14.10
CA TRP A 220 -6.03 1.49 13.98
C TRP A 220 -6.86 1.14 15.22
N ASN A 221 -6.33 1.38 16.42
CA ASN A 221 -7.07 1.15 17.66
C ASN A 221 -8.34 2.01 17.73
N LEU A 222 -8.23 3.30 17.35
CA LEU A 222 -9.39 4.19 17.24
C LEU A 222 -10.41 3.68 16.22
N CYS A 223 -9.98 3.30 15.01
CA CYS A 223 -10.87 2.75 13.98
C CYS A 223 -11.54 1.43 14.42
N CYS A 224 -10.85 0.58 15.18
CA CYS A 224 -11.44 -0.65 15.72
C CYS A 224 -12.49 -0.33 16.79
N MET A 225 -12.20 0.63 17.68
CA MET A 225 -13.17 1.07 18.68
C MET A 225 -14.40 1.69 18.02
N SER A 226 -14.24 2.58 17.04
CA SER A 226 -15.38 3.23 16.37
C SER A 226 -16.28 2.24 15.64
N TYR A 227 -15.72 1.17 15.05
CA TYR A 227 -16.48 0.06 14.46
C TYR A 227 -17.39 -0.64 15.49
N HIS A 228 -16.89 -0.90 16.69
CA HIS A 228 -17.68 -1.51 17.76
C HIS A 228 -18.82 -0.60 18.25
N PHE A 229 -18.63 0.72 18.20
CA PHE A 229 -19.62 1.68 18.65
C PHE A 229 -20.58 2.18 17.55
N ARG A 230 -20.45 1.71 16.28
CA ARG A 230 -21.26 2.17 15.12
C ARG A 230 -21.31 3.70 14.99
N VAL A 231 -20.22 4.38 15.34
CA VAL A 231 -20.17 5.84 15.31
C VAL A 231 -19.62 6.25 13.94
N ASP A 232 -20.52 6.68 13.06
CA ASP A 232 -20.27 7.10 11.66
C ASP A 232 -19.56 8.47 11.55
N TYR A 233 -18.75 8.80 12.55
CA TYR A 233 -17.97 10.04 12.54
C TYR A 233 -16.74 9.87 11.65
N ASP A 234 -16.33 10.97 11.04
CA ASP A 234 -15.12 11.10 10.23
C ASP A 234 -13.84 11.00 11.08
N PHE A 235 -13.73 9.91 11.85
CA PHE A 235 -12.64 9.60 12.75
C PHE A 235 -11.33 9.66 11.97
N ASN A 236 -11.28 9.09 10.77
CA ASN A 236 -10.10 9.10 9.93
C ASN A 236 -9.57 10.52 9.65
N THR A 237 -10.45 11.50 9.43
CA THR A 237 -10.07 12.91 9.24
C THR A 237 -9.59 13.57 10.53
N HIS A 238 -10.08 13.13 11.69
CA HIS A 238 -9.77 13.75 12.98
C HIS A 238 -8.81 12.95 13.87
N CYS A 239 -8.33 11.79 13.46
CA CYS A 239 -7.46 10.97 14.30
C CYS A 239 -6.15 11.66 14.69
N CYS A 240 -5.60 12.54 13.84
CA CYS A 240 -4.47 13.39 14.22
C CYS A 240 -4.81 14.26 15.44
N ASN A 241 -6.02 14.83 15.48
CA ASN A 241 -6.47 15.64 16.59
C ASN A 241 -6.60 14.80 17.86
N PHE A 242 -7.16 13.58 17.76
CA PHE A 242 -7.23 12.67 18.89
C PHE A 242 -5.85 12.29 19.42
N TRP A 243 -4.89 11.97 18.55
CA TRP A 243 -3.51 11.66 18.93
C TRP A 243 -2.83 12.82 19.66
N ILE A 244 -2.96 14.04 19.13
CA ILE A 244 -2.42 15.25 19.75
C ILE A 244 -3.07 15.50 21.11
N CYS A 245 -4.40 15.44 21.19
CA CYS A 245 -5.13 15.64 22.44
C CYS A 245 -4.75 14.61 23.51
N ASP A 246 -4.62 13.33 23.14
CA ASP A 246 -4.21 12.29 24.08
C ASP A 246 -2.77 12.53 24.58
N GLY A 247 -1.86 12.95 23.69
CA GLY A 247 -0.51 13.36 24.06
C GLY A 247 -0.48 14.50 25.08
N ILE A 248 -1.32 15.53 24.89
CA ILE A 248 -1.44 16.66 25.83
C ILE A 248 -1.98 16.20 27.18
N LEU A 249 -3.05 15.39 27.18
CA LEU A 249 -3.65 14.85 28.41
C LEU A 249 -2.67 13.99 29.20
N GLN A 250 -1.94 13.09 28.52
CA GLN A 250 -0.92 12.27 29.15
C GLN A 250 0.20 13.12 29.77
N HIS A 251 0.61 14.19 29.09
CA HIS A 251 1.62 15.11 29.62
C HIS A 251 1.14 15.81 30.89
N GLN A 252 -0.09 16.33 30.91
CA GLN A 252 -0.70 16.95 32.08
C GLN A 252 -0.81 15.98 33.27
N VAL A 253 -1.25 14.74 33.03
CA VAL A 253 -1.33 13.70 34.07
C VAL A 253 0.06 13.36 34.62
N ARG A 254 1.09 13.27 33.77
CA ARG A 254 2.47 13.02 34.22
C ARG A 254 2.99 14.17 35.09
N GLN A 255 2.73 15.42 34.72
CA GLN A 255 3.09 16.58 35.53
C GLN A 255 2.38 16.56 36.90
N GLN A 256 1.07 16.28 36.93
CA GLN A 256 0.32 16.18 38.19
C GLN A 256 0.85 15.05 39.09
N ARG A 257 1.18 13.88 38.52
CA ARG A 257 1.79 12.77 39.27
C ARG A 257 3.19 13.09 39.80
N PHE A 258 4.00 13.84 39.04
CA PHE A 258 5.31 14.32 39.51
C PHE A 258 5.14 15.27 40.70
N MET A 259 4.24 16.24 40.59
CA MET A 259 3.93 17.18 41.69
C MET A 259 3.39 16.46 42.94
N GLN A 260 2.60 15.39 42.78
CA GLN A 260 2.12 14.54 43.90
C GLN A 260 3.22 13.67 44.52
N ARG A 261 4.21 13.20 43.74
CA ARG A 261 5.37 12.46 44.27
C ARG A 261 6.34 13.37 45.03
N ASP A 262 6.56 14.60 44.57
CA ASP A 262 7.43 15.56 45.25
C ASP A 262 6.82 16.08 46.56
N THR A 263 5.50 16.19 46.64
CA THR A 263 4.79 16.57 47.89
C THR A 263 4.74 15.43 48.91
N THR A 264 4.80 14.17 48.47
CA THR A 264 4.90 13.01 49.38
C THR A 264 6.33 12.76 49.85
N LEU A 265 7.35 13.01 49.03
CA LEU A 265 8.77 12.99 49.46
C LEU A 265 9.14 14.15 50.39
N LYS A 266 8.42 15.29 50.33
CA LYS A 266 8.64 16.45 51.23
C LYS A 266 7.93 16.35 52.59
N ASN A 267 7.20 15.28 52.89
CA ASN A 267 6.54 15.10 54.19
C ASN A 267 6.89 13.74 54.86
N PRO A 268 8.06 13.60 55.51
CA PRO A 268 8.35 12.41 56.31
C PRO A 268 7.73 12.44 57.72
N CYS A 269 7.17 13.58 58.16
CA CYS A 269 6.85 13.80 59.58
C CYS A 269 5.36 14.08 59.82
N ARG A 270 4.52 13.04 59.77
CA ARG A 270 3.25 13.01 60.52
C ARG A 270 3.02 11.62 61.10
N GLY A 271 3.81 11.29 62.11
CA GLY A 271 3.68 10.05 62.84
C GLY A 271 4.45 10.10 64.16
N ILE A 272 4.10 11.03 65.06
CA ILE A 272 4.44 10.87 66.48
C ILE A 272 3.19 11.18 67.31
N GLN A 273 2.85 10.18 68.13
CA GLN A 273 1.66 10.02 68.94
C GLN A 273 1.49 11.14 69.97
N ARG A 274 0.22 11.52 70.22
CA ARG A 274 -0.17 12.24 71.42
C ARG A 274 0.05 11.34 72.64
N CYS A 275 0.96 11.71 73.53
CA CYS A 275 0.97 11.25 74.91
C CYS A 275 -0.16 11.98 75.67
N ASN A 276 -1.11 11.22 76.21
CA ASN A 276 -2.08 11.72 77.19
C ASN A 276 -1.43 11.68 78.58
N PHE A 277 -1.58 12.77 79.34
CA PHE A 277 -1.55 12.74 80.81
C PHE A 277 -2.94 12.36 81.32
#